data_AF-W6KWW4-F1
#
_entry.id   AF-W6KWW4-F1
#
_cell.length_a   1.000
_cell.length_b   1.000
_cell.length_c   1.000
_cell.angle_alpha   90.00
_cell.angle_beta   90.00
_cell.angle_gamma   90.00
#
_symmetry.space_group_name_H-M   'P 1'
#
loop_
_entity.id
_entity.type
_entity.pdbx_description
1 polymer ?
#
loop_
_entity_poly.entity_id
_entity_poly.type
_entity_poly.pdbx_seq_one_letter_code
_entity_poly.pdbx_strand_id
1 'polypeptide(L)'
;MRHRQSNPKSNSNQPVPDLIQRDVLSSSEQDKVLVYFANSLRTSAMLLRVLACLHSFLAFVYTGFLFSGTVFASTALGPEERERLSRLLNVTTLMKATPPSIATGNSNAPHPSRLDQQTALQGLINGVTTSWGSMTIPLSVFCTLISIFLLLLGGYGCWKACLALRVSTEELLRMAPGNPHEEVRVDASKVPRPWGGAGRRSWNPKSPYFQYGISICASIQALVWAFAMMKANHATRELYGRIDPSLAPKLWFGIAGSFTEIITVFWQPLFHWFIGSMIQSMFTTREDLFSLSKARYVFEKL
;
A
#
# COMPACT_ATOMS: atom_id res chain seq x y z
N MET A 1 26.40 -7.85 5.85
CA MET A 1 26.69 -8.58 4.59
C MET A 1 28.18 -8.46 4.30
N ARG A 2 28.96 -9.54 4.45
CA ARG A 2 30.38 -9.55 4.12
C ARG A 2 30.54 -9.70 2.60
N HIS A 3 31.11 -8.70 1.94
CA HIS A 3 31.51 -8.80 0.54
C HIS A 3 32.55 -9.91 0.40
N ARG A 4 32.22 -10.95 -0.37
CA ARG A 4 33.14 -12.01 -0.76
C ARG A 4 34.17 -11.37 -1.70
N GLN A 5 35.35 -11.05 -1.18
CA GLN A 5 36.48 -10.63 -2.01
C GLN A 5 36.82 -11.78 -2.96
N SER A 6 36.82 -11.49 -4.27
CA SER A 6 37.30 -12.38 -5.30
C SER A 6 38.79 -12.64 -5.06
N ASN A 7 39.12 -13.86 -4.68
CA ASN A 7 40.50 -14.25 -4.39
C ASN A 7 41.32 -14.22 -5.70
N PRO A 8 42.51 -13.61 -5.72
CA PRO A 8 43.42 -13.65 -6.87
C PRO A 8 43.87 -15.09 -7.14
N LYS A 9 44.13 -15.39 -8.41
CA LYS A 9 44.59 -16.67 -8.95
C LYS A 9 45.65 -17.32 -8.03
N SER A 10 45.20 -18.33 -7.27
CA SER A 10 46.07 -19.16 -6.43
C SER A 10 46.78 -20.19 -7.30
N ASN A 11 48.10 -20.21 -7.20
CA ASN A 11 49.00 -21.17 -7.83
C ASN A 11 48.62 -22.62 -7.46
N SER A 12 48.70 -23.52 -8.43
CA SER A 12 48.03 -24.83 -8.45
C SER A 12 48.67 -25.97 -7.64
N ASN A 13 49.72 -25.74 -6.83
CA ASN A 13 50.53 -26.85 -6.29
C ASN A 13 50.70 -26.85 -4.76
N GLN A 14 49.88 -26.13 -4.00
CA GLN A 14 49.84 -26.35 -2.55
C GLN A 14 48.83 -27.45 -2.20
N PRO A 15 49.21 -28.49 -1.43
CA PRO A 15 48.24 -29.42 -0.87
C PRO A 15 47.26 -28.60 -0.04
N VAL A 16 45.99 -28.60 -0.44
CA VAL A 16 44.91 -27.91 0.27
C VAL A 16 44.95 -28.41 1.71
N PRO A 17 45.31 -27.56 2.69
CA PRO A 17 45.57 -28.03 4.03
C PRO A 17 44.26 -28.54 4.66
N ASP A 18 44.37 -29.62 5.42
CA ASP A 18 43.37 -30.34 6.25
C ASP A 18 42.39 -29.47 7.09
N LEU A 19 42.44 -28.14 7.01
CA LEU A 19 41.53 -27.24 7.70
C LEU A 19 40.08 -27.37 7.22
N ILE A 20 39.82 -27.75 5.97
CA ILE A 20 38.43 -27.96 5.50
C ILE A 20 37.85 -29.28 6.06
N GLN A 21 38.69 -30.25 6.40
CA GLN A 21 38.25 -31.54 6.93
C GLN A 21 37.90 -31.50 8.42
N ARG A 22 38.38 -30.50 9.16
CA ARG A 22 38.18 -30.39 10.62
C ARG A 22 36.92 -29.66 11.07
N ASP A 23 36.24 -28.96 10.16
CA ASP A 23 35.05 -28.15 10.46
C ASP A 23 33.75 -28.72 9.84
N VAL A 24 33.73 -30.02 9.53
CA VAL A 24 32.50 -30.70 9.13
C VAL A 24 31.69 -30.95 10.41
N LEU A 25 30.60 -30.19 10.58
CA LEU A 25 29.65 -30.36 11.68
C LEU A 25 29.24 -31.83 11.81
N SER A 26 29.23 -32.36 13.03
CA SER A 26 28.72 -33.70 13.30
C SER A 26 27.25 -33.83 12.90
N SER A 27 26.78 -35.05 12.59
CA SER A 27 25.37 -35.30 12.23
C SER A 27 24.40 -34.74 13.28
N SER A 28 24.77 -34.86 14.57
CA SER A 28 23.99 -34.32 15.69
C SER A 28 23.95 -32.79 15.75
N GLU A 29 25.00 -32.10 15.32
CA GLU A 29 25.03 -30.64 15.24
C GLU A 29 24.24 -30.14 14.03
N GLN A 30 24.33 -30.84 12.91
CA GLN A 30 23.52 -30.55 11.72
C GLN A 30 22.03 -30.67 12.03
N ASP A 31 21.62 -31.69 12.79
CA ASP A 31 20.25 -31.82 13.30
C ASP A 31 19.81 -30.61 14.13
N LYS A 32 20.65 -30.19 15.09
CA LYS A 32 20.36 -29.02 15.93
C LYS A 32 20.21 -27.75 15.09
N VAL A 33 21.06 -27.57 14.08
CA VAL A 33 20.99 -26.43 13.15
C VAL A 33 19.71 -26.45 12.33
N LEU A 34 19.34 -27.62 11.76
CA LEU A 34 18.09 -27.77 11.00
C LEU A 34 16.86 -27.50 11.87
N VAL A 35 16.82 -28.04 13.08
CA VAL A 35 15.73 -27.81 14.06
C VAL A 35 15.66 -26.33 14.44
N TYR A 36 16.80 -25.68 14.67
CA TYR A 36 16.85 -24.24 14.95
C TYR A 36 16.26 -23.41 13.81
N PHE A 37 16.64 -23.68 12.56
CA PHE A 37 16.10 -22.96 11.40
C PHE A 37 14.62 -23.25 11.17
N ALA A 38 14.16 -24.49 11.36
CA ALA A 38 12.75 -24.83 11.29
C ALA A 38 11.93 -24.07 12.35
N ASN A 39 12.46 -23.95 13.57
CA ASN A 39 11.84 -23.17 14.65
C ASN A 39 11.83 -21.65 14.33
N SER A 40 12.90 -21.13 13.72
CA SER A 40 12.97 -19.75 13.27
C SER A 40 11.92 -19.44 12.19
N LEU A 41 11.76 -20.33 11.20
CA LEU A 41 10.71 -20.22 10.18
C LEU A 41 9.31 -20.29 10.80
N ARG A 42 9.10 -21.16 11.79
CA ARG A 42 7.82 -21.27 12.52
C ARG A 42 7.49 -19.98 13.27
N THR A 43 8.47 -19.37 13.91
CA THR A 43 8.32 -18.09 14.63
C THR A 43 7.98 -16.97 13.65
N SER A 44 8.69 -16.90 12.52
CA SER A 44 8.39 -15.96 11.44
C SER A 44 6.98 -16.19 10.85
N ALA A 45 6.51 -17.43 10.75
CA ALA A 45 5.14 -17.73 10.34
C ALA A 45 4.09 -17.29 11.38
N MET A 46 4.42 -17.28 12.67
CA MET A 46 3.54 -16.69 13.69
C MET A 46 3.43 -15.17 13.52
N LEU A 47 4.55 -14.48 13.26
CA LEU A 47 4.54 -13.05 12.94
C LEU A 47 3.61 -12.76 11.74
N LEU A 48 3.68 -13.57 10.69
CA LEU A 48 2.81 -13.40 9.52
C LEU A 48 1.32 -13.61 9.84
N ARG A 49 0.97 -14.47 10.81
CA ARG A 49 -0.42 -14.59 11.31
C ARG A 49 -0.85 -13.34 12.06
N VAL A 50 0.01 -12.79 12.92
CA VAL A 50 -0.26 -11.54 13.63
C VAL A 50 -0.49 -10.41 12.62
N LEU A 51 0.33 -10.32 11.56
CA LEU A 51 0.15 -9.35 10.49
C LEU A 51 -1.15 -9.56 9.69
N ALA A 52 -1.57 -10.81 9.47
CA ALA A 52 -2.86 -11.11 8.85
C ALA A 52 -4.04 -10.65 9.72
N CYS A 53 -3.99 -10.90 11.04
CA CYS A 53 -4.98 -10.39 11.99
C CYS A 53 -4.99 -8.86 12.04
N LEU A 54 -3.81 -8.23 12.01
CA LEU A 54 -3.67 -6.78 11.98
C LEU A 54 -4.30 -6.17 10.72
N HIS A 55 -4.17 -6.82 9.55
CA HIS A 55 -4.88 -6.39 8.33
C HIS A 55 -6.40 -6.41 8.51
N SER A 56 -6.94 -7.51 9.05
CA SER A 56 -8.38 -7.64 9.29
C SER A 56 -8.87 -6.60 10.30
N PHE A 57 -8.09 -6.34 11.35
CA PHE A 57 -8.40 -5.30 12.33
C PHE A 57 -8.37 -3.90 11.71
N LEU A 58 -7.35 -3.57 10.90
CA LEU A 58 -7.29 -2.28 10.21
C LEU A 58 -8.44 -2.11 9.21
N ALA A 59 -8.80 -3.16 8.47
CA ALA A 59 -9.96 -3.14 7.59
C ALA A 59 -11.26 -2.88 8.38
N PHE A 60 -11.40 -3.46 9.57
CA PHE A 60 -12.51 -3.20 10.47
C PHE A 60 -12.53 -1.75 10.96
N VAL A 61 -11.38 -1.20 11.37
CA VAL A 61 -11.27 0.22 11.77
C VAL A 61 -11.65 1.15 10.61
N TYR A 62 -11.18 0.88 9.40
CA TYR A 62 -11.54 1.64 8.20
C TYR A 62 -13.03 1.57 7.90
N THR A 63 -13.65 0.41 8.11
CA THR A 63 -15.09 0.23 7.99
C THR A 63 -15.82 1.10 9.02
N GLY A 64 -15.34 1.11 10.27
CA GLY A 64 -15.83 2.01 11.32
C GLY A 64 -15.75 3.48 10.93
N PHE A 65 -14.62 3.93 10.36
CA PHE A 65 -14.46 5.30 9.87
C PHE A 65 -15.39 5.63 8.70
N LEU A 66 -15.65 4.67 7.80
CA LEU A 66 -16.61 4.85 6.71
C LEU A 66 -18.02 5.10 7.27
N PHE A 67 -18.44 4.30 8.26
CA PHE A 67 -19.74 4.46 8.90
C PHE A 67 -19.80 5.73 9.75
N SER A 68 -18.76 6.05 10.53
CA SER A 68 -18.75 7.28 11.32
C SER A 68 -18.70 8.52 10.44
N GLY A 69 -17.92 8.50 9.34
CA GLY A 69 -17.78 9.61 8.41
C GLY A 69 -19.05 9.87 7.61
N THR A 70 -19.80 8.84 7.21
CA THR A 70 -21.12 9.01 6.58
C THR A 70 -22.17 9.53 7.58
N VAL A 71 -22.09 9.11 8.84
CA VAL A 71 -22.91 9.65 9.94
C VAL A 71 -22.54 11.10 10.27
N PHE A 72 -21.25 11.44 10.32
CA PHE A 72 -20.79 12.81 10.56
C PHE A 72 -21.09 13.71 9.37
N ALA A 73 -20.89 13.30 8.12
CA ALA A 73 -21.25 14.11 6.96
C ALA A 73 -22.77 14.37 6.87
N SER A 74 -23.60 13.41 7.32
CA SER A 74 -25.05 13.59 7.37
C SER A 74 -25.55 14.45 8.54
N THR A 75 -24.75 14.59 9.62
CA THR A 75 -25.10 15.34 10.84
C THR A 75 -24.34 16.67 11.03
N ALA A 76 -23.17 16.84 10.42
CA ALA A 76 -22.27 17.98 10.61
C ALA A 76 -22.83 19.28 10.01
N LEU A 77 -23.63 19.18 8.95
CA LEU A 77 -24.50 20.29 8.54
C LEU A 77 -25.70 20.31 9.49
N GLY A 78 -25.53 21.00 10.62
CA GLY A 78 -26.62 21.24 11.56
C GLY A 78 -27.83 21.88 10.85
N PRO A 79 -29.06 21.71 11.37
CA PRO A 79 -30.26 22.25 10.74
C PRO A 79 -30.14 23.76 10.48
N GLU A 80 -29.51 24.51 11.40
CA GLU A 80 -29.24 25.94 11.21
C GLU A 80 -28.26 26.25 10.08
N GLU A 81 -27.21 25.45 9.87
CA GLU A 81 -26.26 25.68 8.77
C GLU A 81 -26.88 25.32 7.43
N ARG A 82 -27.68 24.25 7.37
CA ARG A 82 -28.49 23.94 6.18
C ARG A 82 -29.48 25.07 5.89
N GLU A 83 -30.09 25.64 6.92
CA GLU A 83 -31.01 26.75 6.78
C GLU A 83 -30.29 28.05 6.39
N ARG A 84 -29.09 28.33 6.92
CA ARG A 84 -28.27 29.46 6.48
C ARG A 84 -27.85 29.31 5.02
N LEU A 85 -27.44 28.10 4.61
CA LEU A 85 -27.11 27.81 3.22
C LEU A 85 -28.34 27.97 2.31
N SER A 86 -29.51 27.48 2.73
CA SER A 86 -30.73 27.61 1.94
C SER A 86 -31.22 29.07 1.88
N ARG A 87 -31.10 29.84 2.96
CA ARG A 87 -31.40 31.28 2.99
C ARG A 87 -30.44 32.06 2.10
N LEU A 88 -29.13 31.77 2.15
CA LEU A 88 -28.14 32.39 1.26
C LEU A 88 -28.42 32.06 -0.21
N LEU A 89 -28.77 30.81 -0.52
CA LEU A 89 -29.22 30.40 -1.85
C LEU A 89 -30.47 31.17 -2.29
N ASN A 90 -31.48 31.31 -1.42
CA ASN A 90 -32.75 32.00 -1.70
C ASN A 90 -32.59 33.51 -1.88
N VAL A 91 -31.77 34.17 -1.07
CA VAL A 91 -31.46 35.61 -1.25
C VAL A 91 -30.73 35.83 -2.57
N THR A 92 -29.85 34.91 -2.97
CA THR A 92 -29.13 34.98 -4.23
C THR A 92 -30.05 34.79 -5.44
N THR A 93 -31.02 33.87 -5.39
CA THR A 93 -32.05 33.73 -6.44
C THR A 93 -32.98 34.94 -6.52
N LEU A 94 -33.31 35.55 -5.38
CA LEU A 94 -34.16 36.75 -5.34
C LEU A 94 -33.46 37.97 -5.97
N MET A 95 -32.16 38.16 -5.72
CA MET A 95 -31.39 39.24 -6.35
C MET A 95 -31.24 39.03 -7.87
N LYS A 96 -31.25 37.78 -8.35
CA LYS A 96 -31.25 37.46 -9.79
C LYS A 96 -32.57 37.79 -10.50
N ALA A 97 -33.67 37.86 -9.75
CA ALA A 97 -35.01 38.12 -10.30
C ALA A 97 -35.39 39.61 -10.30
N THR A 98 -34.56 40.50 -9.76
CA THR A 98 -34.83 41.95 -9.75
C THR A 98 -34.13 42.62 -10.93
N PRO A 99 -34.83 42.97 -12.02
CA PRO A 99 -34.22 43.68 -13.13
C PRO A 99 -33.74 45.06 -12.67
N PRO A 100 -32.59 45.56 -13.16
CA PRO A 100 -32.12 46.88 -12.82
C PRO A 100 -33.13 47.92 -13.33
N SER A 101 -33.79 48.61 -12.41
CA SER A 101 -34.55 49.81 -12.72
C SER A 101 -33.58 50.81 -13.33
N ILE A 102 -33.81 51.13 -14.60
CA ILE A 102 -32.97 52.00 -15.42
C ILE A 102 -33.01 53.41 -14.82
N ALA A 103 -32.02 53.74 -13.99
CA ALA A 103 -31.73 55.12 -13.63
C ALA A 103 -30.87 55.73 -14.75
N THR A 104 -31.51 56.50 -15.62
CA THR A 104 -30.91 57.31 -16.67
C THR A 104 -30.07 58.43 -16.05
N GLY A 105 -28.74 58.31 -16.12
CA GLY A 105 -27.81 59.36 -15.69
C GLY A 105 -26.44 59.20 -16.34
N ASN A 106 -26.16 60.02 -17.35
CA ASN A 106 -24.90 60.09 -18.09
C ASN A 106 -23.70 60.34 -17.17
N SER A 107 -22.70 59.44 -17.19
CA SER A 107 -21.27 59.82 -17.20
C SER A 107 -20.35 58.60 -17.41
N ASN A 108 -19.60 58.65 -18.51
CA ASN A 108 -18.25 58.14 -18.79
C ASN A 108 -17.68 56.94 -18.01
N ALA A 109 -17.28 55.95 -18.83
CA ALA A 109 -16.51 54.72 -18.57
C ALA A 109 -17.28 53.61 -17.83
N PRO A 110 -17.57 52.47 -18.50
CA PRO A 110 -18.22 51.33 -17.87
C PRO A 110 -17.21 50.63 -16.96
N HIS A 111 -17.12 51.08 -15.71
CA HIS A 111 -16.59 50.22 -14.67
C HIS A 111 -17.56 49.04 -14.56
N PRO A 112 -17.11 47.78 -14.71
CA PRO A 112 -17.97 46.64 -14.45
C PRO A 112 -18.58 46.84 -13.07
N SER A 113 -19.91 46.87 -13.00
CA SER A 113 -20.58 47.20 -11.77
C SER A 113 -20.16 46.17 -10.72
N ARG A 114 -19.94 46.59 -9.47
CA ARG A 114 -19.62 45.67 -8.36
C ARG A 114 -20.57 44.46 -8.31
N LEU A 115 -21.80 44.66 -8.78
CA LEU A 115 -22.85 43.66 -8.89
C LEU A 115 -22.54 42.57 -9.93
N ASP A 116 -21.99 42.93 -11.10
CA ASP A 116 -21.58 41.98 -12.14
C ASP A 116 -20.38 41.14 -11.67
N GLN A 117 -19.44 41.77 -10.98
CA GLN A 117 -18.28 41.08 -10.41
C GLN A 117 -18.69 40.12 -9.28
N GLN A 118 -19.67 40.51 -8.45
CA GLN A 118 -20.20 39.67 -7.38
C GLN A 118 -21.01 38.50 -7.94
N THR A 119 -21.84 38.73 -8.98
CA THR A 119 -22.63 37.67 -9.63
C THR A 119 -21.74 36.65 -10.35
N ALA A 120 -20.66 37.11 -10.99
CA ALA A 120 -19.65 36.24 -11.60
C ALA A 120 -18.87 35.42 -10.55
N LEU A 121 -18.51 36.04 -9.42
CA LEU A 121 -17.86 35.36 -8.31
C LEU A 121 -18.78 34.30 -7.70
N GLN A 122 -20.08 34.60 -7.57
CA GLN A 122 -21.07 33.68 -7.03
C GLN A 122 -21.34 32.51 -7.97
N GLY A 123 -21.40 32.74 -9.28
CA GLY A 123 -21.49 31.69 -10.29
C GLY A 123 -20.29 30.75 -10.26
N LEU A 124 -19.10 31.32 -10.02
CA LEU A 124 -17.86 30.55 -9.86
C LEU A 124 -17.86 29.74 -8.56
N ILE A 125 -18.23 30.35 -7.43
CA ILE A 125 -18.31 29.68 -6.12
C ILE A 125 -19.32 28.54 -6.18
N ASN A 126 -20.52 28.79 -6.71
CA ASN A 126 -21.56 27.77 -6.83
C ASN A 126 -21.17 26.67 -7.82
N GLY A 127 -20.54 27.01 -8.95
CA GLY A 127 -20.03 26.03 -9.91
C GLY A 127 -18.94 25.13 -9.33
N VAL A 128 -17.98 25.72 -8.59
CA VAL A 128 -16.88 24.98 -7.97
C VAL A 128 -17.38 24.12 -6.81
N THR A 129 -18.23 24.66 -5.94
CA THR A 129 -18.75 23.91 -4.78
C THR A 129 -19.71 22.78 -5.18
N THR A 130 -20.60 23.00 -6.15
CA THR A 130 -21.56 21.95 -6.58
C THR A 130 -20.91 20.86 -7.42
N SER A 131 -19.94 21.20 -8.28
CA SER A 131 -19.22 20.21 -9.11
C SER A 131 -18.24 19.37 -8.29
N TRP A 132 -17.45 19.99 -7.40
CA TRP A 132 -16.38 19.29 -6.70
C TRP A 132 -16.81 18.73 -5.35
N GLY A 133 -17.65 19.46 -4.60
CA GLY A 133 -18.21 18.97 -3.33
C GLY A 133 -19.07 17.72 -3.53
N SER A 134 -19.81 17.64 -4.63
CA SER A 134 -20.65 16.49 -4.97
C SER A 134 -19.84 15.24 -5.34
N MET A 135 -18.66 15.39 -5.96
CA MET A 135 -17.83 14.25 -6.38
C MET A 135 -16.83 13.78 -5.33
N THR A 136 -16.40 14.64 -4.40
CA THR A 136 -15.38 14.30 -3.39
C THR A 136 -15.87 13.27 -2.38
N ILE A 137 -17.12 13.38 -1.91
CA ILE A 137 -17.73 12.42 -0.97
C ILE A 137 -17.83 11.01 -1.57
N PRO A 138 -18.49 10.78 -2.73
CA PRO A 138 -18.58 9.45 -3.30
C PRO A 138 -17.21 8.89 -3.70
N LEU A 139 -16.28 9.74 -4.16
CA LEU A 139 -14.90 9.32 -4.44
C LEU A 139 -14.18 8.87 -3.17
N SER A 140 -14.34 9.59 -2.05
CA SER A 140 -13.77 9.23 -0.75
C SER A 140 -14.32 7.90 -0.23
N VAL A 141 -15.64 7.71 -0.31
CA VAL A 141 -16.30 6.45 0.03
C VAL A 141 -15.75 5.31 -0.84
N PHE A 142 -15.68 5.51 -2.15
CA PHE A 142 -15.17 4.53 -3.10
C PHE A 142 -13.70 4.16 -2.81
N CYS A 143 -12.83 5.15 -2.61
CA CYS A 143 -11.44 4.92 -2.22
C CYS A 143 -11.37 4.13 -0.91
N THR A 144 -12.15 4.49 0.09
CA THR A 144 -12.15 3.78 1.38
C THR A 144 -12.59 2.32 1.23
N LEU A 145 -13.61 2.05 0.41
CA LEU A 145 -14.06 0.68 0.09
C LEU A 145 -12.97 -0.13 -0.62
N ILE A 146 -12.26 0.47 -1.58
CA ILE A 146 -11.12 -0.18 -2.24
C ILE A 146 -10.03 -0.47 -1.20
N SER A 147 -9.69 0.48 -0.33
CA SER A 147 -8.70 0.25 0.74
C SER A 147 -9.08 -0.93 1.63
N ILE A 148 -10.34 -1.00 2.08
CA ILE A 148 -10.87 -2.13 2.87
C ILE A 148 -10.70 -3.43 2.10
N PHE A 149 -11.13 -3.47 0.83
CA PHE A 149 -11.01 -4.65 -0.01
C PHE A 149 -9.55 -5.12 -0.16
N LEU A 150 -8.62 -4.19 -0.45
CA LEU A 150 -7.19 -4.49 -0.58
C LEU A 150 -6.57 -4.96 0.73
N LEU A 151 -6.98 -4.41 1.88
CA LEU A 151 -6.54 -4.88 3.20
C LEU A 151 -7.01 -6.31 3.49
N LEU A 152 -8.27 -6.62 3.22
CA LEU A 152 -8.81 -7.98 3.38
C LEU A 152 -8.10 -8.96 2.44
N LEU A 153 -7.84 -8.56 1.20
CA LEU A 153 -7.12 -9.36 0.21
C LEU A 153 -5.65 -9.59 0.66
N GLY A 154 -4.99 -8.56 1.20
CA GLY A 154 -3.65 -8.64 1.76
C GLY A 154 -3.59 -9.57 2.97
N GLY A 155 -4.55 -9.48 3.88
CA GLY A 155 -4.70 -10.39 5.02
C GLY A 155 -4.92 -11.85 4.58
N TYR A 156 -5.78 -12.07 3.59
CA TYR A 156 -6.00 -13.39 2.99
C TYR A 156 -4.71 -13.96 2.35
N GLY A 157 -3.95 -13.13 1.62
CA GLY A 157 -2.65 -13.50 1.07
C GLY A 157 -1.65 -13.91 2.16
N CYS A 158 -1.55 -13.13 3.24
CA CYS A 158 -0.70 -13.47 4.39
C CYS A 158 -1.10 -14.80 5.02
N TRP A 159 -2.40 -15.04 5.21
CA TRP A 159 -2.90 -16.32 5.72
C TRP A 159 -2.54 -17.50 4.82
N LYS A 160 -2.71 -17.36 3.49
CA LYS A 160 -2.33 -18.42 2.54
C LYS A 160 -0.83 -18.66 2.50
N ALA A 161 -0.01 -17.61 2.58
CA ALA A 161 1.43 -17.73 2.70
C ALA A 161 1.82 -18.45 4.01
N CYS A 162 1.18 -18.13 5.14
CA CYS A 162 1.39 -18.85 6.41
C CYS A 162 1.13 -20.36 6.29
N LEU A 163 0.07 -20.74 5.57
CA LEU A 163 -0.25 -22.15 5.33
C LEU A 163 0.79 -22.83 4.44
N ALA A 164 1.31 -22.14 3.43
CA ALA A 164 2.34 -22.64 2.53
C ALA A 164 3.73 -22.74 3.17
N LEU A 165 4.01 -21.89 4.17
CA LEU A 165 5.26 -21.86 4.93
C LEU A 165 5.30 -22.87 6.08
N ARG A 166 4.26 -23.69 6.27
CA ARG A 166 4.31 -24.79 7.23
C ARG A 166 5.36 -25.80 6.76
N VAL A 167 6.42 -25.94 7.54
CA VAL A 167 7.45 -26.96 7.38
C VAL A 167 7.29 -27.92 8.56
N SER A 168 7.07 -29.21 8.26
CA SER A 168 7.11 -30.24 9.28
C SER A 168 8.57 -30.58 9.56
N THR A 169 8.97 -30.48 10.82
CA THR A 169 10.30 -30.91 11.29
C THR A 169 10.50 -32.40 11.01
N GLU A 170 9.44 -33.18 11.13
CA GLU A 170 9.44 -34.61 10.83
C GLU A 170 9.66 -34.86 9.34
N GLU A 171 9.07 -34.06 8.45
CA GLU A 171 9.28 -34.15 7.01
C GLU A 171 10.73 -33.81 6.63
N LEU A 172 11.33 -32.77 7.24
CA LEU A 172 12.74 -32.43 7.02
C LEU A 172 13.70 -33.54 7.48
N LEU A 173 13.39 -34.20 8.61
CA LEU A 173 14.22 -35.28 9.16
C LEU A 173 13.96 -36.63 8.47
N ARG A 174 12.77 -36.84 7.91
CA ARG A 174 12.37 -38.06 7.19
C ARG A 174 12.63 -38.01 5.70
N MET A 175 13.10 -36.90 5.15
CA MET A 175 13.55 -36.85 3.76
C MET A 175 14.68 -37.86 3.59
N ALA A 176 14.32 -39.08 3.19
CA ALA A 176 15.24 -40.15 2.91
C ALA A 176 16.28 -39.65 1.90
N PRO A 177 17.54 -40.12 1.98
CA PRO A 177 18.57 -39.72 1.06
C PRO A 177 18.09 -39.99 -0.37
N GLY A 178 17.71 -38.92 -1.07
CA GLY A 178 17.47 -38.99 -2.51
C GLY A 178 18.73 -39.56 -3.13
N ASN A 179 18.56 -40.50 -4.07
CA ASN A 179 19.69 -41.12 -4.73
C ASN A 179 20.56 -40.00 -5.33
N PRO A 180 21.82 -39.79 -4.89
CA PRO A 180 22.62 -38.66 -5.35
C PRO A 180 22.93 -38.75 -6.85
N HIS A 181 22.77 -39.93 -7.46
CA HIS A 181 22.84 -40.14 -8.92
C HIS A 181 21.53 -39.86 -9.65
N GLU A 182 20.42 -39.80 -8.93
CA GLU A 182 19.20 -39.11 -9.37
C GLU A 182 19.33 -37.64 -8.98
N GLU A 183 20.54 -37.09 -9.16
CA GLU A 183 20.74 -35.67 -9.41
C GLU A 183 19.81 -35.37 -10.57
N VAL A 184 18.62 -34.94 -10.18
CA VAL A 184 17.62 -34.34 -11.03
C VAL A 184 18.46 -33.46 -11.94
N ARG A 185 18.54 -33.80 -13.24
CA ARG A 185 18.68 -32.79 -14.28
C ARG A 185 17.54 -31.84 -13.99
N VAL A 186 17.76 -30.93 -13.04
CA VAL A 186 16.96 -29.74 -12.82
C VAL A 186 17.36 -28.97 -14.05
N ASP A 187 16.69 -29.34 -15.12
CA ASP A 187 16.82 -28.75 -16.43
C ASP A 187 16.83 -27.25 -16.13
N ALA A 188 17.98 -26.58 -16.29
CA ALA A 188 18.09 -25.18 -15.87
C ALA A 188 17.07 -24.32 -16.64
N SER A 189 16.53 -24.88 -17.73
CA SER A 189 15.36 -24.42 -18.48
C SER A 189 14.03 -24.44 -17.69
N LYS A 190 13.86 -25.32 -16.70
CA LYS A 190 12.71 -25.43 -15.79
C LYS A 190 12.87 -24.67 -14.48
N VAL A 191 14.07 -24.15 -14.16
CA VAL A 191 14.20 -23.16 -13.08
C VAL A 191 13.37 -21.95 -13.50
N PRO A 192 12.27 -21.63 -12.82
CA PRO A 192 11.38 -20.56 -13.24
C PRO A 192 12.18 -19.25 -13.23
N ARG A 193 12.55 -18.76 -14.41
CA ARG A 193 13.23 -17.46 -14.52
C ARG A 193 12.32 -16.44 -13.84
N PRO A 194 12.81 -15.69 -12.83
CA PRO A 194 11.95 -14.88 -11.98
C PRO A 194 11.16 -13.82 -12.78
N TRP A 195 11.63 -13.45 -13.97
CA TRP A 195 11.10 -12.35 -14.78
C TRP A 195 10.68 -12.70 -16.22
N GLY A 196 10.85 -13.95 -16.67
CA GLY A 196 10.87 -14.28 -18.11
C GLY A 196 9.54 -14.67 -18.79
N GLY A 197 8.40 -14.68 -18.09
CA GLY A 197 7.15 -15.16 -18.68
C GLY A 197 5.94 -14.49 -18.06
N ALA A 198 5.55 -13.34 -18.61
CA ALA A 198 4.36 -12.58 -18.21
C ALA A 198 3.03 -13.24 -18.64
N GLY A 199 3.07 -14.29 -19.46
CA GLY A 199 1.89 -14.99 -19.94
C GLY A 199 1.34 -15.98 -18.91
N ARG A 200 0.33 -15.58 -18.14
CA ARG A 200 -0.48 -16.45 -17.24
C ARG A 200 0.26 -17.08 -16.06
N ARG A 201 1.02 -16.30 -15.28
CA ARG A 201 1.13 -16.64 -13.85
C ARG A 201 -0.24 -16.41 -13.23
N SER A 202 -1.00 -17.47 -13.03
CA SER A 202 -2.23 -17.41 -12.24
C SER A 202 -1.92 -16.71 -10.93
N TRP A 203 -2.82 -15.81 -10.49
CA TRP A 203 -2.71 -15.10 -9.21
C TRP A 203 -2.72 -16.12 -8.07
N ASN A 204 -1.57 -16.70 -7.76
CA ASN A 204 -1.44 -17.66 -6.70
C ASN A 204 -1.31 -16.87 -5.39
N PRO A 205 -2.31 -16.91 -4.50
CA PRO A 205 -2.28 -16.14 -3.25
C PRO A 205 -1.18 -16.62 -2.29
N LYS A 206 -0.53 -17.75 -2.58
CA LYS A 206 0.64 -18.25 -1.86
C LYS A 206 1.94 -17.54 -2.26
N SER A 207 1.95 -16.83 -3.38
CA SER A 207 3.16 -16.23 -3.95
C SER A 207 3.42 -14.83 -3.35
N PRO A 208 4.69 -14.45 -3.10
CA PRO A 208 5.01 -13.07 -2.69
C PRO A 208 4.56 -12.02 -3.72
N TYR A 209 4.50 -12.38 -5.01
CA TYR A 209 4.03 -11.49 -6.08
C TYR A 209 2.57 -11.05 -5.89
N PHE A 210 1.76 -11.82 -5.15
CA PHE A 210 0.40 -11.45 -4.81
C PHE A 210 0.36 -10.14 -4.00
N GLN A 211 1.22 -10.02 -2.98
CA GLN A 211 1.30 -8.80 -2.16
C GLN A 211 1.86 -7.61 -2.94
N TYR A 212 2.81 -7.84 -3.86
CA TYR A 212 3.29 -6.79 -4.75
C TYR A 212 2.19 -6.30 -5.70
N GLY A 213 1.36 -7.19 -6.23
CA GLY A 213 0.19 -6.81 -7.02
C GLY A 213 -0.77 -5.92 -6.22
N ILE A 214 -1.06 -6.28 -4.96
CA ILE A 214 -1.88 -5.46 -4.06
C ILE A 214 -1.22 -4.11 -3.77
N SER A 215 0.09 -4.08 -3.55
CA SER A 215 0.84 -2.83 -3.34
C SER A 215 0.74 -1.90 -4.55
N ILE A 216 0.81 -2.42 -5.78
CA ILE A 216 0.61 -1.63 -7.01
C ILE A 216 -0.82 -1.07 -7.09
N CYS A 217 -1.83 -1.89 -6.83
CA CYS A 217 -3.23 -1.43 -6.79
C CYS A 217 -3.44 -0.34 -5.73
N ALA A 218 -2.89 -0.54 -4.52
CA ALA A 218 -2.93 0.46 -3.46
C ALA A 218 -2.20 1.75 -3.87
N SER A 219 -1.09 1.65 -4.62
CA SER A 219 -0.32 2.80 -5.11
C SER A 219 -1.14 3.61 -6.13
N ILE A 220 -1.83 2.94 -7.05
CA ILE A 220 -2.72 3.60 -8.02
C ILE A 220 -3.85 4.33 -7.28
N GLN A 221 -4.49 3.66 -6.32
CA GLN A 221 -5.52 4.28 -5.50
C GLN A 221 -4.99 5.50 -4.74
N ALA A 222 -3.79 5.38 -4.16
CA ALA A 222 -3.13 6.46 -3.45
C ALA A 222 -2.84 7.66 -4.34
N LEU A 223 -2.38 7.43 -5.57
CA LEU A 223 -2.15 8.47 -6.58
C LEU A 223 -3.45 9.17 -6.99
N VAL A 224 -4.54 8.42 -7.22
CA VAL A 224 -5.85 8.98 -7.55
C VAL A 224 -6.34 9.88 -6.43
N TRP A 225 -6.22 9.44 -5.18
CA TRP A 225 -6.62 10.23 -4.02
C TRP A 225 -5.75 11.48 -3.83
N ALA A 226 -4.42 11.33 -3.90
CA ALA A 226 -3.49 12.44 -3.80
C ALA A 226 -3.77 13.50 -4.88
N PHE A 227 -4.05 13.08 -6.11
CA PHE A 227 -4.42 13.97 -7.20
C PHE A 227 -5.75 14.70 -6.94
N ALA A 228 -6.76 14.00 -6.43
CA ALA A 228 -8.04 14.60 -6.04
C ALA A 228 -7.85 15.65 -4.94
N MET A 229 -7.04 15.35 -3.92
CA MET A 229 -6.70 16.27 -2.84
C MET A 229 -5.91 17.48 -3.33
N MET A 230 -4.92 17.28 -4.21
CA MET A 230 -4.17 18.38 -4.83
C MET A 230 -5.11 19.31 -5.60
N LYS A 231 -6.02 18.75 -6.41
CA LYS A 231 -7.00 19.55 -7.15
C LYS A 231 -7.96 20.31 -6.22
N ALA A 232 -8.48 19.65 -5.18
CA ALA A 232 -9.34 20.29 -4.20
C ALA A 232 -8.62 21.44 -3.48
N ASN A 233 -7.36 21.23 -3.08
CA ASN A 233 -6.52 22.25 -2.47
C ASN A 233 -6.23 23.43 -3.42
N HIS A 234 -5.93 23.15 -4.69
CA HIS A 234 -5.74 24.20 -5.71
C HIS A 234 -6.99 25.04 -5.91
N ALA A 235 -8.15 24.39 -6.09
CA ALA A 235 -9.43 25.09 -6.26
C ALA A 235 -9.77 25.95 -5.03
N THR A 236 -9.54 25.40 -3.84
CA THR A 236 -9.76 26.10 -2.57
C THR A 236 -8.83 27.31 -2.46
N ARG A 237 -7.54 27.14 -2.78
CA ARG A 237 -6.55 28.23 -2.76
C ARG A 237 -6.89 29.35 -3.73
N GLU A 238 -7.31 29.03 -4.95
CA GLU A 238 -7.76 30.02 -5.93
C GLU A 238 -8.97 30.80 -5.44
N LEU A 239 -9.93 30.10 -4.80
CA LEU A 239 -11.13 30.72 -4.26
C LEU A 239 -10.79 31.72 -3.13
N TYR A 240 -10.02 31.27 -2.13
CA TYR A 240 -9.65 32.13 -1.00
C TYR A 240 -8.71 33.26 -1.43
N GLY A 241 -7.79 33.02 -2.36
CA GLY A 241 -6.90 34.05 -2.90
C GLY A 241 -7.63 35.19 -3.60
N ARG A 242 -8.83 34.94 -4.16
CA ARG A 242 -9.69 35.98 -4.75
C ARG A 242 -10.51 36.74 -3.71
N ILE A 243 -10.84 36.12 -2.57
CA ILE A 243 -11.66 36.74 -1.52
C ILE A 243 -10.77 37.58 -0.60
N ASP A 244 -9.68 37.01 -0.11
CA ASP A 244 -8.73 37.69 0.79
C ASP A 244 -7.34 37.02 0.71
N PRO A 245 -6.34 37.71 0.13
CA PRO A 245 -4.97 37.19 0.03
C PRO A 245 -4.34 36.86 1.39
N SER A 246 -4.78 37.50 2.47
CA SER A 246 -4.24 37.30 3.83
C SER A 246 -4.71 35.99 4.48
N LEU A 247 -5.79 35.38 3.98
CA LEU A 247 -6.32 34.09 4.45
C LEU A 247 -5.63 32.87 3.80
N ALA A 248 -4.98 33.05 2.64
CA ALA A 248 -4.26 32.00 1.93
C ALA A 248 -3.18 31.27 2.75
N PRO A 249 -2.30 31.95 3.54
CA PRO A 249 -1.29 31.26 4.35
C PRO A 249 -1.88 30.53 5.57
N LYS A 250 -3.06 30.92 6.09
CA LYS A 250 -3.69 30.21 7.22
C LYS A 250 -4.29 28.86 6.80
N LEU A 251 -4.69 28.70 5.54
CA LEU A 251 -5.11 27.40 4.99
C LEU A 251 -3.98 26.36 4.93
N TRP A 252 -2.71 26.79 4.93
CA TRP A 252 -1.57 25.86 5.04
C TRP A 252 -1.54 25.16 6.41
N PHE A 253 -2.14 25.69 7.47
CA PHE A 253 -2.22 24.95 8.74
C PHE A 253 -3.22 23.77 8.72
N GLY A 254 -4.04 23.66 7.66
CA GLY A 254 -4.74 22.41 7.31
C GLY A 254 -3.80 21.26 6.94
N ILE A 255 -2.51 21.53 6.68
CA ILE A 255 -1.49 20.52 6.35
C ILE A 255 -1.24 19.56 7.51
N ALA A 256 -1.46 19.95 8.77
CA ALA A 256 -1.40 19.00 9.88
C ALA A 256 -2.48 17.90 9.75
N GLY A 257 -3.68 18.26 9.27
CA GLY A 257 -4.73 17.31 8.89
C GLY A 257 -4.41 16.57 7.59
N SER A 258 -3.83 17.27 6.60
CA SER A 258 -3.39 16.63 5.36
C SER A 258 -2.22 15.67 5.57
N PHE A 259 -1.39 15.84 6.59
CA PHE A 259 -0.26 14.95 6.86
C PHE A 259 -0.75 13.58 7.34
N THR A 260 -1.76 13.54 8.21
CA THR A 260 -2.43 12.29 8.57
C THR A 260 -3.08 11.63 7.37
N GLU A 261 -3.71 12.39 6.47
CA GLU A 261 -4.28 11.85 5.23
C GLU A 261 -3.19 11.32 4.28
N ILE A 262 -2.09 12.05 4.10
CA ILE A 262 -0.93 11.63 3.30
C ILE A 262 -0.34 10.34 3.87
N ILE A 263 -0.10 10.26 5.18
CA ILE A 263 0.35 9.02 5.82
C ILE A 263 -0.65 7.91 5.52
N THR A 264 -1.95 8.16 5.70
CA THR A 264 -3.05 7.19 5.50
C THR A 264 -3.11 6.68 4.05
N VAL A 265 -2.67 7.49 3.09
CA VAL A 265 -2.65 7.18 1.67
C VAL A 265 -1.41 6.38 1.27
N PHE A 266 -0.23 6.74 1.79
CA PHE A 266 1.04 6.12 1.40
C PHE A 266 1.44 4.91 2.24
N TRP A 267 0.92 4.75 3.47
CA TRP A 267 1.30 3.61 4.30
C TRP A 267 0.85 2.28 3.70
N GLN A 268 -0.35 2.22 3.12
CA GLN A 268 -0.93 0.96 2.62
C GLN A 268 -0.07 0.33 1.50
N PRO A 269 0.36 1.07 0.46
CA PRO A 269 1.31 0.55 -0.53
C PRO A 269 2.63 0.05 0.07
N LEU A 270 3.24 0.86 0.96
CA LEU A 270 4.53 0.54 1.59
C LEU A 270 4.42 -0.70 2.48
N PHE A 271 3.30 -0.84 3.19
CA PHE A 271 3.02 -1.96 4.07
C PHE A 271 2.86 -3.27 3.28
N HIS A 272 2.08 -3.26 2.20
CA HIS A 272 1.95 -4.44 1.33
C HIS A 272 3.29 -4.81 0.66
N TRP A 273 4.08 -3.81 0.25
CA TRP A 273 5.41 -4.05 -0.31
C TRP A 273 6.34 -4.72 0.71
N PHE A 274 6.43 -4.16 1.92
CA PHE A 274 7.24 -4.69 3.00
C PHE A 274 6.89 -6.15 3.33
N ILE A 275 5.59 -6.45 3.41
CA ILE A 275 5.11 -7.81 3.69
C ILE A 275 5.40 -8.75 2.52
N GLY A 276 5.24 -8.29 1.28
CA GLY A 276 5.65 -9.07 0.11
C GLY A 276 7.13 -9.45 0.16
N SER A 277 8.00 -8.52 0.54
CA SER A 277 9.44 -8.76 0.72
C SER A 277 9.73 -9.73 1.85
N MET A 278 9.03 -9.60 2.98
CA MET A 278 9.17 -10.52 4.10
C MET A 278 8.75 -11.96 3.71
N ILE A 279 7.59 -12.12 3.06
CA ILE A 279 7.10 -13.41 2.58
C ILE A 279 8.10 -14.02 1.58
N GLN A 280 8.63 -13.21 0.65
CA GLN A 280 9.64 -13.66 -0.30
C GLN A 280 10.89 -14.18 0.41
N SER A 281 11.42 -13.42 1.37
CA SER A 281 12.57 -13.83 2.18
C SER A 281 12.30 -15.16 2.89
N MET A 282 11.11 -15.34 3.47
CA MET A 282 10.74 -16.58 4.17
C MET A 282 10.67 -17.79 3.22
N PHE A 283 10.16 -17.60 2.00
CA PHE A 283 10.15 -18.67 1.00
C PHE A 283 11.56 -19.05 0.56
N THR A 284 12.42 -18.07 0.30
CA THR A 284 13.84 -18.34 -0.02
C THR A 284 14.52 -19.08 1.12
N THR A 285 14.36 -18.64 2.36
CA THR A 285 14.92 -19.36 3.52
C THR A 285 14.38 -20.79 3.66
N ARG A 286 13.10 -21.02 3.35
CA ARG A 286 12.52 -22.37 3.32
C ARG A 286 13.16 -23.24 2.23
N GLU A 287 13.36 -22.71 1.04
CA GLU A 287 14.00 -23.42 -0.08
C GLU A 287 15.48 -23.74 0.22
N ASP A 288 16.21 -22.80 0.83
CA ASP A 288 17.58 -23.00 1.28
C ASP A 288 17.64 -24.09 2.37
N LEU A 289 16.68 -24.12 3.29
CA LEU A 289 16.59 -25.15 4.33
C LEU A 289 16.37 -26.56 3.75
N PHE A 290 15.50 -26.69 2.74
CA PHE A 290 15.32 -27.96 2.02
C PHE A 290 16.56 -28.36 1.22
N SER A 291 17.32 -27.39 0.70
CA SER A 291 18.56 -27.66 -0.02
C SER A 291 19.66 -28.13 0.93
N LEU A 292 19.76 -27.52 2.11
CA LEU A 292 20.66 -27.93 3.19
C LEU A 292 20.31 -29.32 3.73
N SER A 293 19.03 -29.62 3.94
CA SER A 293 18.60 -30.93 4.41
C SER A 293 18.97 -32.05 3.42
N LYS A 294 18.93 -31.78 2.11
CA LYS A 294 19.40 -32.72 1.08
C LYS A 294 20.92 -32.87 1.07
N ALA A 295 21.66 -31.76 1.21
CA ALA A 295 23.13 -31.76 1.18
C ALA A 295 23.74 -32.54 2.36
N ARG A 296 23.11 -32.50 3.54
CA ARG A 296 23.49 -33.30 4.71
C ARG A 296 23.76 -34.77 4.37
N TYR A 297 22.88 -35.39 3.59
CA TYR A 297 22.95 -36.81 3.28
C TYR A 297 24.07 -37.18 2.31
N VAL A 298 24.62 -36.22 1.57
CA VAL A 298 25.76 -36.47 0.66
C VAL A 298 27.04 -36.66 1.45
N PHE A 299 27.21 -35.93 2.56
CA PHE A 299 28.40 -36.02 3.40
C PHE A 299 28.42 -37.24 4.33
N GLU A 300 27.27 -37.80 4.67
CA GLU A 300 27.19 -39.00 5.54
C GLU A 300 27.53 -40.31 4.79
N LYS A 301 27.55 -40.29 3.44
CA LYS A 301 27.84 -41.46 2.60
C LYS A 301 29.27 -41.49 2.01
N LEU A 302 30.06 -40.43 2.21
CA LEU A 302 31.46 -40.32 1.76
C LEU A 302 32.40 -40.64 2.91
#